data_AF-A0AAE0QZ22-F1
#
_entry.id   AF-A0AAE0QZ22-F1
#
_cell.length_a   1.000
_cell.length_b   1.000
_cell.length_c   1.000
_cell.angle_alpha   90.00
_cell.angle_beta   90.00
_cell.angle_gamma   90.00
#
_symmetry.space_group_name_H-M   'P 1'
#
loop_
_entity.id
_entity.type
_entity.pdbx_description
1 polymer ?
#
loop_
_entity_poly.entity_id
_entity_poly.type
_entity_poly.pdbx_seq_one_letter_code
_entity_poly.pdbx_strand_id
1 'polypeptide(L)'
;MIFYWKQGIFNTSLETCHVPACFKTSAIVPVPKKTKITGLNDYRPVALTSVVMSFERLVLSYLKDITDPLLDPLQFAYRANRSVDDAVNMALHFILQHLDSPGSYARILFVDFSSAFNTIVPALLRDKLFQLNVPDSMCSWITDFLTDRRQFVKLGTHVSDLQHISTGSPQGCVLSPLLFSLYTNGCTSGHQSVKLLKFADDTTLSRRTGVIWIVWCHGAA
;
A
#
# COMPACT_ATOMS: atom_id res chain seq x y z
N MET A 1 3.74 -10.98 32.33
CA MET A 1 4.98 -11.66 31.87
C MET A 1 5.08 -11.73 30.34
N ILE A 2 4.09 -12.23 29.60
CA ILE A 2 4.13 -12.36 28.12
C ILE A 2 4.36 -11.03 27.38
N PHE A 3 3.84 -9.90 27.89
CA PHE A 3 3.99 -8.58 27.26
C PHE A 3 5.44 -8.04 27.28
N TYR A 4 6.17 -8.23 28.38
CA TYR A 4 7.54 -7.71 28.54
C TYR A 4 8.54 -8.40 27.58
N TRP A 5 8.42 -9.71 27.41
CA TRP A 5 9.26 -10.45 26.46
C TRP A 5 9.03 -10.02 25.01
N LYS A 6 7.77 -9.76 24.63
CA LYS A 6 7.43 -9.28 23.29
C LYS A 6 8.03 -7.90 23.01
N GLN A 7 8.00 -7.01 24.00
CA GLN A 7 8.58 -5.66 23.86
C GLN A 7 10.10 -5.70 23.75
N GLY A 8 10.78 -6.53 24.55
CA GLY A 8 12.23 -6.71 24.46
C GLY A 8 12.67 -7.19 23.08
N ILE A 9 12.01 -8.22 22.54
CA ILE A 9 12.29 -8.74 21.20
C ILE A 9 12.08 -7.66 20.13
N PHE A 10 11.02 -6.86 20.24
CA PHE A 10 10.74 -5.79 19.28
C PHE A 10 11.77 -4.65 19.36
N ASN A 11 12.15 -4.22 20.56
CA ASN A 11 13.17 -3.18 20.73
C ASN A 11 14.52 -3.64 20.18
N THR A 12 14.95 -4.86 20.51
CA THR A 12 16.17 -5.45 19.93
C THR A 12 16.06 -5.57 18.42
N SER A 13 14.89 -5.92 17.88
CA SER A 13 14.65 -5.97 16.44
C SER A 13 14.83 -4.59 15.78
N LEU A 14 14.31 -3.52 16.39
CA LEU A 14 14.49 -2.15 15.91
C LEU A 14 15.95 -1.68 16.01
N GLU A 15 16.60 -1.95 17.14
CA GLU A 15 18.00 -1.58 17.40
C GLU A 15 18.96 -2.27 16.42
N THR A 16 18.71 -3.56 16.13
CA THR A 16 19.53 -4.36 15.21
C THR A 16 19.08 -4.26 13.75
N CYS A 17 17.98 -3.54 13.47
CA CYS A 17 17.33 -3.45 12.17
C CYS A 17 16.98 -4.83 11.55
N HIS A 18 16.76 -5.85 12.39
CA HIS A 18 16.54 -7.23 11.95
C HIS A 18 15.23 -7.78 12.53
N VAL A 19 14.37 -8.30 11.67
CA VAL A 19 13.08 -8.89 12.01
C VAL A 19 13.24 -10.41 12.15
N PRO A 20 12.91 -10.99 13.32
CA PRO A 20 12.95 -12.43 13.53
C PRO A 20 12.20 -13.23 12.45
N ALA A 21 12.76 -14.35 11.97
CA ALA A 21 12.14 -15.16 10.92
C ALA A 21 10.72 -15.67 11.27
N CYS A 22 10.43 -15.90 12.55
CA CYS A 22 9.11 -16.27 13.03
C CYS A 22 8.05 -15.16 12.85
N PHE A 23 8.48 -13.90 12.69
CA PHE A 23 7.64 -12.75 12.39
C PHE A 23 7.45 -12.54 10.89
N LYS A 24 8.35 -13.10 10.07
CA LYS A 24 8.31 -13.06 8.59
C LYS A 24 7.61 -14.26 7.95
N THR A 25 7.08 -15.17 8.77
CA THR A 25 6.33 -16.35 8.31
C THR A 25 4.82 -16.12 8.45
N SER A 26 4.06 -16.35 7.37
CA SER A 26 2.61 -16.13 7.34
C SER A 26 1.83 -17.34 6.84
N ALA A 27 0.65 -17.56 7.43
CA ALA A 27 -0.29 -18.57 6.95
C ALA A 27 -1.31 -17.90 6.02
N ILE A 28 -1.35 -18.32 4.76
CA ILE A 28 -2.31 -17.83 3.77
C ILE A 28 -3.60 -18.64 3.90
N VAL A 29 -4.68 -17.96 4.23
CA VAL A 29 -6.03 -18.54 4.25
C VAL A 29 -6.82 -17.97 3.08
N PRO A 30 -7.20 -18.81 2.09
CA PRO A 30 -8.06 -18.38 0.99
C PRO A 30 -9.47 -18.05 1.48
N VAL A 31 -9.90 -16.81 1.28
CA VAL A 31 -11.24 -16.33 1.65
C VAL A 31 -12.07 -16.08 0.39
N PRO A 32 -13.29 -16.65 0.26
CA PRO A 32 -14.20 -16.37 -0.85
C PRO A 32 -14.46 -14.86 -1.05
N LYS A 33 -14.29 -14.34 -2.27
CA LYS A 33 -14.76 -13.01 -2.70
C LYS A 33 -16.26 -12.99 -2.95
N LYS A 34 -16.83 -14.13 -3.34
CA LYS A 34 -18.20 -14.27 -3.82
C LYS A 34 -18.83 -15.53 -3.22
N THR A 35 -20.16 -15.57 -3.16
CA THR A 35 -20.91 -16.74 -2.69
C THR A 35 -20.77 -17.95 -3.63
N LYS A 36 -20.74 -17.71 -4.94
CA LYS A 36 -20.50 -18.75 -5.95
C LYS A 36 -19.09 -18.63 -6.50
N ILE A 37 -18.27 -19.64 -6.19
CA ILE A 37 -16.89 -19.74 -6.66
C ILE A 37 -16.86 -20.44 -8.01
N THR A 38 -16.22 -19.79 -8.98
CA THR A 38 -16.07 -20.29 -10.36
C THR A 38 -14.62 -20.59 -10.72
N GLY A 39 -13.66 -20.04 -9.97
CA GLY A 39 -12.24 -20.35 -10.12
C GLY A 39 -11.38 -19.83 -8.96
N LEU A 40 -10.07 -20.12 -9.01
CA LEU A 40 -9.12 -19.74 -7.95
C LEU A 40 -9.02 -18.22 -7.74
N ASN A 41 -9.26 -17.42 -8.78
CA ASN A 41 -9.25 -15.95 -8.71
C ASN A 41 -10.40 -15.36 -7.87
N ASP A 42 -11.43 -16.17 -7.58
CA ASP A 42 -12.53 -15.79 -6.70
C ASP A 42 -12.16 -15.92 -5.21
N TYR A 43 -10.92 -16.32 -4.88
CA TYR A 43 -10.40 -16.27 -3.51
C TYR A 43 -9.50 -15.04 -3.30
N ARG A 44 -9.52 -14.50 -2.08
CA ARG A 44 -8.51 -13.58 -1.55
C ARG A 44 -7.53 -14.38 -0.69
N PRO A 45 -6.22 -14.33 -0.95
CA PRO A 45 -5.26 -14.87 -0.01
C PRO A 45 -5.12 -13.90 1.17
N VAL A 46 -5.59 -14.28 2.37
CA VAL A 46 -5.41 -13.48 3.59
C VAL A 46 -4.24 -14.03 4.37
N ALA A 47 -3.21 -13.21 4.60
CA ALA A 47 -2.04 -13.58 5.39
C ALA A 47 -2.33 -13.37 6.88
N LEU A 48 -2.38 -14.46 7.64
CA LEU A 48 -2.45 -14.43 9.09
C LEU A 48 -1.03 -14.34 9.67
N THR A 49 -0.69 -13.18 10.22
CA THR A 49 0.56 -12.90 10.94
C THR A 49 0.30 -12.82 12.44
N SER A 50 0.93 -13.68 13.26
CA SER A 50 0.44 -13.98 14.62
C SER A 50 0.66 -12.90 15.70
N VAL A 51 1.84 -12.28 15.75
CA VAL A 51 2.25 -11.41 16.88
C VAL A 51 2.74 -10.02 16.44
N VAL A 52 3.14 -9.88 15.17
CA VAL A 52 3.75 -8.66 14.62
C VAL A 52 2.73 -7.54 14.41
N MET A 53 1.46 -7.88 14.16
CA MET A 53 0.38 -6.92 13.90
C MET A 53 0.19 -5.86 15.00
N SER A 54 0.54 -6.18 16.24
CA SER A 54 0.44 -5.21 17.34
C SER A 54 1.55 -4.16 17.30
N PHE A 55 2.75 -4.53 16.85
CA PHE A 55 3.89 -3.62 16.73
C PHE A 55 3.91 -2.85 15.43
N GLU A 56 3.33 -3.42 14.36
CA GLU A 56 3.11 -2.71 13.09
C GLU A 56 2.36 -1.40 13.27
N ARG A 57 1.42 -1.34 14.23
CA ARG A 57 0.68 -0.09 14.54
C ARG A 57 1.58 1.01 15.09
N LEU A 58 2.60 0.66 15.87
CA LEU A 58 3.57 1.64 16.39
C LEU A 58 4.45 2.15 15.26
N VAL A 59 4.98 1.24 14.43
CA VAL A 59 5.77 1.61 13.25
C VAL A 59 4.94 2.46 12.28
N LEU A 60 3.68 2.09 12.05
CA LEU A 60 2.74 2.83 11.22
C LEU A 60 2.54 4.26 11.73
N SER A 61 2.29 4.43 13.03
CA SER A 61 2.12 5.76 13.62
C SER A 61 3.37 6.62 13.40
N TYR A 62 4.54 6.05 13.73
CA TYR A 62 5.81 6.74 13.55
C TYR A 62 6.08 7.15 12.10
N LEU A 63 5.83 6.25 11.14
CA LEU A 63 5.98 6.56 9.72
C LEU A 63 5.00 7.62 9.26
N LYS A 64 3.74 7.59 9.72
CA LYS A 64 2.74 8.62 9.38
C LYS A 64 3.19 10.00 9.85
N ASP A 65 3.70 10.10 11.08
CA ASP A 65 4.15 11.38 11.65
C ASP A 65 5.27 12.01 10.80
N ILE A 66 6.17 11.19 10.25
CA ILE A 66 7.28 11.66 9.39
C ILE A 66 6.81 11.95 7.96
N THR A 67 5.98 11.07 7.40
CA THR A 67 5.74 11.04 5.96
C THR A 67 4.49 11.79 5.53
N ASP A 68 3.47 11.94 6.39
CA ASP A 68 2.20 12.58 6.01
C ASP A 68 2.36 14.03 5.46
N PRO A 69 3.24 14.89 6.03
CA PRO A 69 3.50 16.21 5.46
C PRO A 69 4.18 16.18 4.08
N LEU A 70 4.83 15.07 3.73
CA LEU A 70 5.61 14.89 2.49
C LEU A 70 4.83 14.12 1.41
N LEU A 71 3.66 13.58 1.76
CA LEU A 71 2.79 12.90 0.82
C LEU A 71 2.16 13.91 -0.15
N ASP A 72 1.99 13.47 -1.39
CA ASP A 72 1.26 14.21 -2.41
C ASP A 72 -0.11 14.67 -1.87
N PRO A 73 -0.45 15.97 -1.97
CA PRO A 73 -1.77 16.47 -1.56
C PRO A 73 -2.94 15.79 -2.28
N LEU A 74 -2.69 15.22 -3.48
CA LEU A 74 -3.66 14.46 -4.25
C LEU A 74 -3.66 12.95 -3.92
N GLN A 75 -2.92 12.52 -2.90
CA GLN A 75 -3.08 11.22 -2.24
C GLN A 75 -4.22 11.30 -1.22
N PHE A 76 -5.33 10.61 -1.48
CA PHE A 76 -6.52 10.64 -0.64
C PHE A 76 -6.65 9.40 0.26
N ALA A 77 -6.18 8.23 -0.18
CA ALA A 77 -6.34 7.03 0.65
C ALA A 77 -5.31 6.93 1.76
N TYR A 78 -5.70 6.18 2.80
CA TYR A 78 -4.90 5.83 3.97
C TYR A 78 -4.35 7.03 4.75
N ARG A 79 -4.81 8.24 4.42
CA ARG A 79 -4.57 9.49 5.13
C ARG A 79 -5.72 9.78 6.09
N ALA A 80 -5.39 10.42 7.21
CA ALA A 80 -6.41 10.93 8.11
C ALA A 80 -7.14 12.10 7.44
N ASN A 81 -8.43 12.26 7.74
CA ASN A 81 -9.27 13.37 7.26
C ASN A 81 -9.35 13.49 5.73
N ARG A 82 -9.26 12.37 5.02
CA ARG A 82 -9.50 12.27 3.58
C ARG A 82 -10.49 11.14 3.33
N SER A 83 -11.44 11.40 2.45
CA SER A 83 -12.50 10.47 2.07
C SER A 83 -12.50 10.24 0.57
N VAL A 84 -13.28 9.24 0.13
CA VAL A 84 -13.56 9.03 -1.29
C VAL A 84 -14.30 10.25 -1.86
N ASP A 85 -15.22 10.84 -1.08
CA ASP A 85 -15.97 12.02 -1.49
C ASP A 85 -15.05 13.22 -1.77
N ASP A 86 -13.99 13.41 -0.96
CA ASP A 86 -12.99 14.45 -1.23
C ASP A 86 -12.29 14.24 -2.57
N ALA A 87 -11.92 13.00 -2.88
CA ALA A 87 -11.29 12.65 -4.15
C ALA A 87 -12.24 12.90 -5.34
N VAL A 88 -13.50 12.50 -5.20
CA VAL A 88 -14.55 12.72 -6.22
C VAL A 88 -14.75 14.21 -6.46
N ASN A 89 -14.95 14.98 -5.38
CA ASN A 89 -15.18 16.42 -5.44
C ASN A 89 -13.98 17.14 -6.05
N MET A 90 -12.76 16.73 -5.70
CA MET A 90 -11.55 17.29 -6.30
C MET A 90 -11.44 16.97 -7.79
N ALA A 91 -11.77 15.74 -8.20
CA ALA A 91 -11.81 15.35 -9.61
C ALA A 91 -12.83 16.19 -10.39
N LEU A 92 -14.05 16.31 -9.86
CA LEU A 92 -15.13 17.13 -10.45
C LEU A 92 -14.72 18.60 -10.55
N HIS A 93 -14.10 19.16 -9.51
CA HIS A 93 -13.61 20.53 -9.53
C HIS A 93 -12.62 20.75 -10.68
N PHE A 94 -11.65 19.86 -10.87
CA PHE A 94 -10.69 19.96 -11.98
C PHE A 94 -11.35 19.77 -13.35
N ILE A 95 -12.39 18.93 -13.47
CA ILE A 95 -13.15 18.79 -14.71
C ILE A 95 -13.83 20.12 -15.05
N LEU A 96 -14.65 20.61 -14.13
CA LEU A 96 -15.52 21.77 -14.36
C LEU A 96 -14.67 23.01 -14.64
N GLN A 97 -13.61 23.23 -13.87
CA GLN A 97 -12.66 24.32 -14.07
C GLN A 97 -12.05 24.32 -15.48
N HIS A 98 -11.80 23.14 -16.06
CA HIS A 98 -11.31 23.06 -17.44
C HIS A 98 -12.42 23.39 -18.44
N LEU A 99 -13.61 22.80 -18.26
CA LEU A 99 -14.75 22.94 -19.16
C LEU A 99 -15.28 24.38 -19.26
N ASP A 100 -14.98 25.22 -18.27
CA ASP A 100 -15.24 26.67 -18.33
C ASP A 100 -14.46 27.37 -19.45
N SER A 101 -13.40 26.75 -19.98
CA SER A 101 -12.65 27.29 -21.12
C SER A 101 -13.34 26.92 -22.45
N PRO A 102 -13.68 27.90 -23.31
CA PRO A 102 -14.34 27.64 -24.59
C PRO A 102 -13.54 26.69 -25.48
N GLY A 103 -14.20 25.69 -26.06
CA GLY A 103 -13.57 24.70 -26.94
C GLY A 103 -12.65 23.69 -26.23
N SER A 104 -12.66 23.65 -24.89
CA SER A 104 -11.96 22.64 -24.11
C SER A 104 -12.78 21.35 -23.98
N TYR A 105 -12.13 20.23 -23.64
CA TYR A 105 -12.82 18.97 -23.42
C TYR A 105 -12.16 18.13 -22.33
N ALA A 106 -13.00 17.34 -21.67
CA ALA A 106 -12.63 16.38 -20.65
C ALA A 106 -12.43 14.99 -21.23
N ARG A 107 -11.45 14.21 -20.77
CA ARG A 107 -11.48 12.74 -20.90
C ARG A 107 -11.21 12.14 -19.55
N ILE A 108 -11.30 10.83 -19.37
CA ILE A 108 -11.14 10.22 -18.06
C ILE A 108 -10.43 8.88 -18.28
N LEU A 109 -9.23 8.67 -17.71
CA LEU A 109 -8.45 7.43 -17.90
C LEU A 109 -8.53 6.69 -16.60
N PHE A 110 -8.84 5.40 -16.55
CA PHE A 110 -8.83 4.58 -15.35
C PHE A 110 -7.64 3.60 -15.36
N VAL A 111 -6.84 3.54 -14.28
CA VAL A 111 -5.64 2.69 -14.11
C VAL A 111 -5.78 1.91 -12.81
N ASP A 112 -5.74 0.58 -12.94
CA ASP A 112 -5.78 -0.38 -11.84
C ASP A 112 -4.42 -1.07 -11.71
N PHE A 113 -3.86 -1.13 -10.50
CA PHE A 113 -2.67 -1.94 -10.27
C PHE A 113 -3.06 -3.39 -9.98
N SER A 114 -2.73 -4.29 -10.92
CA SER A 114 -2.88 -5.72 -10.68
C SER A 114 -2.03 -6.17 -9.49
N SER A 115 -2.70 -6.64 -8.43
CA SER A 115 -2.04 -7.16 -7.22
C SER A 115 -1.04 -6.19 -6.59
N ALA A 116 -1.40 -4.91 -6.46
CA ALA A 116 -0.58 -3.83 -5.91
C ALA A 116 0.34 -4.21 -4.73
N PHE A 117 -0.21 -4.77 -3.64
CA PHE A 117 0.59 -5.19 -2.48
C PHE A 117 1.60 -6.29 -2.79
N ASN A 118 1.37 -7.15 -3.78
CA ASN A 118 2.30 -8.22 -4.16
C ASN A 118 3.47 -7.72 -5.02
N THR A 119 3.40 -6.48 -5.53
CA THR A 119 4.36 -5.92 -6.49
C THR A 119 5.43 -5.01 -5.87
N ILE A 120 5.34 -4.71 -4.57
CA ILE A 120 6.32 -3.87 -3.87
C ILE A 120 7.69 -4.54 -3.93
N VAL A 121 8.69 -3.86 -4.51
CA VAL A 121 10.08 -4.33 -4.51
C VAL A 121 10.80 -3.69 -3.32
N PRO A 122 11.30 -4.47 -2.33
CA PRO A 122 11.86 -3.93 -1.09
C PRO A 122 13.01 -2.93 -1.31
N ALA A 123 13.91 -3.21 -2.27
CA ALA A 123 15.02 -2.31 -2.58
C ALA A 123 14.55 -0.94 -3.10
N LEU A 124 13.58 -0.92 -4.01
CA LEU A 124 13.02 0.33 -4.54
C LEU A 124 12.23 1.08 -3.48
N LEU A 125 11.51 0.38 -2.61
CA LEU A 125 10.81 1.00 -1.48
C LEU A 125 11.81 1.66 -0.51
N ARG A 126 12.95 1.02 -0.22
CA ARG A 126 14.00 1.60 0.63
C ARG A 126 14.44 2.97 0.11
N ASP A 127 14.74 3.07 -1.19
CA ASP A 127 15.17 4.32 -1.82
C ASP A 127 14.09 5.41 -1.72
N LYS A 128 12.81 5.03 -1.88
CA LYS A 128 11.67 5.94 -1.73
C LYS A 128 11.51 6.43 -0.29
N LEU A 129 11.65 5.55 0.70
CA LEU A 129 11.58 5.91 2.12
C LEU A 129 12.71 6.87 2.49
N PHE A 130 13.93 6.60 1.99
CA PHE A 130 15.08 7.47 2.21
C PHE A 130 14.85 8.88 1.63
N GLN A 131 14.25 8.98 0.43
CA GLN A 131 13.85 10.26 -0.18
C GLN A 131 12.78 11.00 0.62
N LEU A 132 12.00 10.31 1.44
CA LEU A 132 10.97 10.88 2.33
C LEU A 132 11.50 11.14 3.75
N ASN A 133 12.82 11.27 3.92
CA ASN A 133 13.49 11.55 5.19
C ASN A 133 13.20 10.52 6.30
N VAL A 134 12.81 9.30 5.93
CA VAL A 134 12.69 8.20 6.90
C VAL A 134 14.10 7.79 7.34
N PRO A 135 14.38 7.65 8.66
CA PRO A 135 15.71 7.25 9.14
C PRO A 135 16.20 5.94 8.51
N ASP A 136 17.50 5.84 8.23
CA ASP A 136 18.08 4.66 7.56
C ASP A 136 17.89 3.37 8.37
N SER A 137 17.88 3.45 9.70
CA SER A 137 17.56 2.30 10.57
C SER A 137 16.14 1.78 10.32
N MET A 138 15.17 2.68 10.20
CA MET A 138 13.78 2.33 9.91
C MET A 138 13.63 1.81 8.47
N CYS A 139 14.32 2.42 7.51
CA CYS A 139 14.36 1.92 6.13
C CYS A 139 14.93 0.50 6.06
N SER A 140 16.01 0.23 6.80
CA SER A 140 16.65 -1.09 6.89
C SER A 140 15.73 -2.10 7.56
N TRP A 141 15.08 -1.73 8.66
CA TRP A 141 14.11 -2.59 9.34
C TRP A 141 12.91 -2.95 8.45
N ILE A 142 12.34 -1.98 7.72
CA ILE A 142 11.23 -2.23 6.76
C ILE A 142 11.71 -3.11 5.61
N THR A 143 12.94 -2.91 5.14
CA THR A 143 13.53 -3.76 4.09
C THR A 143 13.69 -5.19 4.59
N ASP A 144 14.22 -5.41 5.79
CA ASP A 144 14.33 -6.74 6.39
C ASP A 144 12.96 -7.39 6.61
N PHE A 145 11.96 -6.60 7.07
CA PHE A 145 10.58 -7.06 7.24
C PHE A 145 9.98 -7.62 5.95
N LEU A 146 10.29 -7.01 4.80
CA LEU A 146 9.74 -7.41 3.49
C LEU A 146 10.59 -8.46 2.76
N THR A 147 11.78 -8.81 3.25
CA THR A 147 12.72 -9.75 2.61
C THR A 147 12.79 -11.09 3.34
N ASP A 148 13.15 -12.14 2.61
CA ASP A 148 13.17 -13.54 3.08
C ASP A 148 11.89 -13.96 3.83
N ARG A 149 10.74 -13.52 3.30
CA ARG A 149 9.44 -13.89 3.86
C ARG A 149 9.08 -15.29 3.43
N ARG A 150 8.40 -16.01 4.32
CA ARG A 150 7.92 -17.37 4.08
C ARG A 150 6.40 -17.39 4.20
N GLN A 151 5.75 -18.14 3.34
CA GLN A 151 4.31 -18.36 3.42
C GLN A 151 3.95 -19.81 3.15
N PHE A 152 2.81 -20.23 3.67
CA PHE A 152 2.19 -21.51 3.33
C PHE A 152 0.68 -21.35 3.28
N VAL A 153 0.00 -22.14 2.47
CA VAL A 153 -1.45 -22.13 2.36
C VAL A 153 -2.04 -23.07 3.42
N LYS A 154 -3.05 -22.61 4.15
CA LYS A 154 -3.81 -23.41 5.11
C LYS A 154 -5.28 -23.49 4.69
N LEU A 155 -5.77 -24.71 4.48
CA LEU A 155 -7.16 -25.02 4.16
C LEU A 155 -7.71 -26.03 5.16
N GLY A 156 -8.44 -25.54 6.16
CA GLY A 156 -8.91 -26.37 7.27
C GLY A 156 -7.74 -26.97 8.06
N THR A 157 -7.62 -28.30 8.03
CA THR A 157 -6.53 -29.07 8.64
C THR A 157 -5.33 -29.28 7.71
N HIS A 158 -5.47 -29.00 6.42
CA HIS A 158 -4.42 -29.18 5.44
C HIS A 158 -3.50 -27.96 5.37
N VAL A 159 -2.21 -28.23 5.24
CA VAL A 159 -1.14 -27.22 5.16
C VAL A 159 -0.26 -27.57 3.96
N SER A 160 0.04 -26.58 3.11
CA SER A 160 0.96 -26.74 1.99
C SER A 160 2.41 -26.70 2.45
N ASP A 161 3.32 -27.01 1.52
CA ASP A 161 4.74 -26.71 1.70
C ASP A 161 4.98 -25.21 1.89
N LEU A 162 6.11 -24.92 2.54
CA LEU A 162 6.58 -23.55 2.77
C LEU A 162 7.17 -22.98 1.48
N GLN A 163 6.75 -21.77 1.12
CA GLN A 163 7.25 -21.07 -0.06
C GLN A 163 7.91 -19.74 0.34
N HIS A 164 9.04 -19.44 -0.29
CA HIS A 164 9.72 -18.16 -0.13
C HIS A 164 9.11 -17.08 -1.03
N ILE A 165 9.04 -15.86 -0.51
CA ILE A 165 8.60 -14.67 -1.24
C ILE A 165 9.67 -13.60 -1.11
N SER A 166 10.04 -13.01 -2.26
CA SER A 166 11.02 -11.93 -2.36
C SER A 166 10.41 -10.56 -2.62
N THR A 167 9.11 -10.49 -2.94
CA THR A 167 8.40 -9.24 -3.27
C THR A 167 7.07 -9.12 -2.53
N GLY A 168 6.55 -7.91 -2.55
CA GLY A 168 5.27 -7.54 -1.97
C GLY A 168 5.29 -7.44 -0.45
N SER A 169 4.16 -7.02 0.09
CA SER A 169 3.89 -6.97 1.51
C SER A 169 2.78 -7.97 1.87
N PRO A 170 2.73 -8.48 3.12
CA PRO A 170 1.69 -9.42 3.52
C PRO A 170 0.28 -8.82 3.38
N GLN A 171 -0.64 -9.54 2.73
CA GLN A 171 -2.02 -9.11 2.58
C GLN A 171 -2.76 -9.27 3.92
N GLY A 172 -3.16 -8.16 4.56
CA GLY A 172 -3.71 -8.14 5.92
C GLY A 172 -2.79 -7.53 6.98
N CYS A 173 -1.54 -7.21 6.62
CA CYS A 173 -0.65 -6.41 7.44
C CYS A 173 -1.11 -4.94 7.46
N VAL A 174 -1.08 -4.31 8.64
CA VAL A 174 -1.60 -2.94 8.85
C VAL A 174 -0.65 -1.90 8.22
N LEU A 175 0.62 -2.26 8.05
CA LEU A 175 1.65 -1.42 7.45
C LEU A 175 1.56 -1.41 5.91
N SER A 176 1.10 -2.51 5.29
CA SER A 176 1.04 -2.69 3.83
C SER A 176 0.42 -1.51 3.06
N PRO A 177 -0.77 -0.98 3.46
CA PRO A 177 -1.40 0.14 2.78
C PRO A 177 -0.55 1.42 2.72
N LEU A 178 0.12 1.74 3.85
CA LEU A 178 0.97 2.92 3.92
C LEU A 178 2.22 2.72 3.06
N LEU A 179 2.86 1.55 3.13
CA LEU A 179 4.05 1.26 2.33
C LEU A 179 3.76 1.35 0.83
N PHE A 180 2.60 0.88 0.38
CA PHE A 180 2.19 1.05 -1.00
C PHE A 180 2.01 2.54 -1.37
N SER A 181 1.35 3.32 -0.52
CA SER A 181 1.18 4.77 -0.73
C SER A 181 2.53 5.51 -0.80
N LEU A 182 3.49 5.12 0.03
CA LEU A 182 4.85 5.69 0.01
C LEU A 182 5.62 5.26 -1.24
N TYR A 183 5.45 4.01 -1.68
CA TYR A 183 6.04 3.46 -2.89
C TYR A 183 5.62 4.23 -4.14
N THR A 184 4.32 4.54 -4.24
CA THR A 184 3.72 5.28 -5.36
C THR A 184 3.67 6.80 -5.14
N ASN A 185 4.16 7.32 -4.01
CA ASN A 185 4.09 8.76 -3.71
C ASN A 185 4.74 9.62 -4.80
N GLY A 186 5.89 9.16 -5.30
CA GLY A 186 6.64 9.83 -6.37
C GLY A 186 5.99 9.71 -7.76
N CYS A 187 4.93 8.90 -7.92
CA CYS A 187 4.08 8.99 -9.10
C CYS A 187 3.28 10.28 -8.97
N THR A 188 3.78 11.32 -9.63
CA THR A 188 3.14 12.62 -9.82
C THR A 188 3.25 12.99 -11.29
N SER A 189 2.46 13.96 -11.73
CA SER A 189 2.62 14.46 -13.08
C SER A 189 3.62 15.60 -13.14
N GLY A 190 4.56 15.51 -14.09
CA GLY A 190 5.46 16.62 -14.42
C GLY A 190 4.80 17.74 -15.22
N HIS A 191 3.53 17.61 -15.62
CA HIS A 191 2.85 18.61 -16.46
C HIS A 191 1.69 19.29 -15.70
N GLN A 192 1.64 20.63 -15.69
CA GLN A 192 0.70 21.41 -14.84
C GLN A 192 -0.79 21.17 -15.12
N SER A 193 -1.16 20.92 -16.38
CA SER A 193 -2.54 20.64 -16.80
C SER A 193 -3.01 19.24 -16.42
N VAL A 194 -2.19 18.51 -15.69
CA VAL A 194 -2.42 17.15 -15.30
C VAL A 194 -2.63 17.09 -13.83
N LYS A 195 -3.74 16.47 -13.45
CA LYS A 195 -4.02 16.20 -12.06
C LYS A 195 -3.97 14.71 -11.86
N LEU A 196 -3.11 14.30 -10.93
CA LEU A 196 -2.99 12.91 -10.53
C LEU A 196 -3.51 12.70 -9.13
N LEU A 197 -4.77 12.26 -9.05
CA LEU A 197 -5.41 11.82 -7.82
C LEU A 197 -4.96 10.39 -7.50
N LYS A 198 -4.94 10.00 -6.24
CA LYS A 198 -4.53 8.66 -5.85
C LYS A 198 -5.42 8.21 -4.70
N PHE A 199 -6.02 7.05 -4.82
CA PHE A 199 -6.84 6.47 -3.77
C PHE A 199 -6.52 4.97 -3.69
N ALA A 200 -5.75 4.60 -2.68
CA ALA A 200 -5.37 3.26 -2.30
C ALA A 200 -4.45 2.64 -3.35
N ASP A 201 -4.70 1.38 -3.71
CA ASP A 201 -4.02 0.71 -4.83
C ASP A 201 -4.32 1.38 -6.19
N ASP A 202 -4.97 2.54 -6.22
CA ASP A 202 -5.44 3.22 -7.42
C ASP A 202 -4.67 4.54 -7.61
N THR A 203 -4.19 4.80 -8.83
CA THR A 203 -3.36 5.98 -9.14
C THR A 203 -3.77 6.61 -10.47
N THR A 204 -3.91 7.95 -10.49
CA THR A 204 -4.63 8.68 -11.56
C THR A 204 -3.80 9.53 -12.48
N LEU A 205 -3.49 9.22 -13.74
CA LEU A 205 -2.69 10.15 -14.59
C LEU A 205 -3.54 11.03 -15.54
N SER A 206 -3.07 12.27 -15.81
CA SER A 206 -3.60 13.16 -16.87
C SER A 206 -2.48 13.74 -17.77
N ARG A 207 -2.79 14.42 -18.90
CA ARG A 207 -1.81 15.08 -19.81
C ARG A 207 -2.41 16.28 -20.56
N ARG A 208 -1.62 17.33 -20.86
CA ARG A 208 -2.02 18.44 -21.76
C ARG A 208 -2.05 17.96 -23.21
N THR A 209 -3.25 17.93 -23.76
CA THR A 209 -3.68 18.64 -24.98
C THR A 209 -5.16 18.30 -25.13
N GLY A 210 -6.01 19.22 -24.68
CA GLY A 210 -7.47 19.18 -24.78
C GLY A 210 -8.23 18.11 -23.99
N VAL A 211 -7.69 17.45 -22.97
CA VAL A 211 -8.21 16.14 -22.56
C VAL A 211 -8.06 15.88 -21.05
N ILE A 212 -9.14 15.91 -20.24
CA ILE A 212 -9.10 15.84 -18.74
C ILE A 212 -8.92 14.45 -18.06
N TRP A 213 -8.07 13.51 -18.49
CA TRP A 213 -8.11 12.12 -17.92
C TRP A 213 -8.17 11.95 -16.34
N ILE A 214 -9.31 11.55 -15.74
CA ILE A 214 -9.52 11.04 -14.36
C ILE A 214 -9.47 9.52 -14.28
N VAL A 215 -8.67 8.97 -13.34
CA VAL A 215 -8.67 7.58 -12.88
C VAL A 215 -9.37 7.50 -11.51
N TRP A 216 -10.01 6.37 -11.28
CA TRP A 216 -10.93 5.81 -10.31
C TRP A 216 -10.62 4.31 -10.43
N CYS A 217 -10.32 3.65 -9.34
CA CYS A 217 -10.49 2.21 -9.33
C CYS A 217 -11.43 1.82 -8.21
N HIS A 218 -12.02 0.66 -8.42
CA HIS A 218 -12.92 0.05 -7.48
C HIS A 218 -12.13 -1.09 -6.88
N GLY A 219 -11.68 -0.93 -5.63
CA GLY A 219 -11.28 -2.06 -4.81
C GLY A 219 -12.47 -3.00 -4.75
N ALA A 220 -12.48 -4.01 -5.62
CA ALA A 220 -13.58 -4.95 -5.71
C ALA A 220 -13.85 -5.50 -4.30
N ALA A 221 -15.10 -5.43 -3.88
CA ALA A 221 -15.63 -6.14 -2.71
C ALA A 221 -15.47 -7.65 -2.89
#